data_AF-A0A2T5GJ07-F1
#
_entry.id   AF-A0A2T5GJ07-F1
#
_cell.length_a   1.000
_cell.length_b   1.000
_cell.length_c   1.000
_cell.angle_alpha   90.00
_cell.angle_beta   90.00
_cell.angle_gamma   90.00
#
_symmetry.space_group_name_H-M   'P 1'
#
loop_
_entity.id
_entity.type
_entity.pdbx_description
1 polymer ?
#
loop_
_entity_poly.entity_id
_entity_poly.type
_entity_poly.pdbx_seq_one_letter_code
_entity_poly.pdbx_strand_id
1 'polypeptide(L)'
;MRRPLILAIVDPGLRSILAAYLTMAGETPISTADHLDPTLDATLRDRAILVIEEPLIASAPRDWTETLRDQCWTGFVIIIAHTLHESVPENEGVALVDRHSAPAAIPPIIQRWRSQPAL
;
A
#
# COMPACT_ATOMS: atom_id res chain seq x y z
N MET A 1 -1.67 -14.65 12.43
CA MET A 1 -0.79 -13.47 12.62
C MET A 1 -1.37 -12.29 11.84
N ARG A 2 -1.39 -11.09 12.40
CA ARG A 2 -1.87 -9.88 11.70
C ARG A 2 -0.86 -9.52 10.61
N ARG A 3 -1.32 -9.34 9.36
CA ARG A 3 -0.43 -8.95 8.23
C ARG A 3 0.35 -7.67 8.57
N PRO A 4 1.66 -7.58 8.31
CA PRO A 4 2.38 -6.30 8.45
C PRO A 4 1.71 -5.21 7.59
N LEU A 5 1.75 -3.96 8.03
CA LEU A 5 1.28 -2.81 7.25
C LEU A 5 2.49 -1.94 6.92
N ILE A 6 2.74 -1.74 5.63
CA ILE A 6 3.90 -0.99 5.13
C ILE A 6 3.42 0.28 4.44
N LEU A 7 3.99 1.42 4.83
CA LEU A 7 3.78 2.71 4.18
C LEU A 7 5.05 3.07 3.41
N ALA A 8 5.08 2.78 2.11
CA ALA A 8 6.13 3.18 1.20
C ALA A 8 5.73 4.48 0.50
N ILE A 9 6.11 5.61 1.09
CA ILE A 9 5.64 6.93 0.70
C ILE A 9 6.86 7.85 0.69
N VAL A 10 7.16 8.45 -0.46
CA VAL A 10 8.27 9.40 -0.65
C VAL A 10 7.98 10.72 0.04
N ASP A 11 6.74 11.22 -0.06
CA ASP A 11 6.36 12.48 0.57
C ASP A 11 6.32 12.36 2.10
N PRO A 12 7.21 13.04 2.84
CA PRO A 12 7.29 12.88 4.29
C PRO A 12 6.05 13.41 5.01
N GLY A 13 5.39 14.43 4.45
CA GLY A 13 4.17 15.01 5.00
C GLY A 13 3.01 14.02 4.97
N LEU A 14 2.68 13.51 3.78
CA LEU A 14 1.66 12.49 3.59
C LEU A 14 1.97 11.23 4.41
N ARG A 15 3.23 10.77 4.41
CA ARG A 15 3.64 9.59 5.19
C ARG A 15 3.33 9.76 6.67
N SER A 16 3.67 10.92 7.24
CA SER A 16 3.44 11.23 8.65
C SER A 16 1.95 11.34 8.97
N ILE A 17 1.17 11.99 8.10
CA ILE A 17 -0.29 12.10 8.23
C ILE A 17 -0.93 10.72 8.21
N LEU A 18 -0.62 9.88 7.21
CA LEU A 18 -1.19 8.54 7.11
C LEU A 18 -0.78 7.65 8.28
N ALA A 19 0.48 7.69 8.72
CA ALA A 19 0.93 6.96 9.90
C ALA A 19 0.12 7.35 11.14
N ALA A 20 -0.17 8.64 11.34
CA ALA A 20 -0.98 9.13 12.46
C ALA A 20 -2.43 8.63 12.37
N TYR A 21 -3.08 8.77 11.21
CA TYR A 21 -4.47 8.30 10.99
C TYR A 21 -4.61 6.79 11.22
N LEU A 22 -3.64 6.01 10.72
CA LEU A 22 -3.62 4.56 10.90
C LEU A 22 -3.35 4.17 12.35
N THR A 23 -2.47 4.89 13.05
CA THR A 23 -2.23 4.69 14.49
C THR A 23 -3.49 4.97 15.31
N MET A 24 -4.23 6.03 14.99
CA MET A 24 -5.53 6.32 15.62
C MET A 24 -6.58 5.24 15.33
N ALA A 25 -6.48 4.57 14.18
CA ALA A 25 -7.31 3.41 13.82
C ALA A 25 -6.81 2.07 14.44
N GLY A 26 -5.78 2.10 15.29
CA GLY A 26 -5.24 0.90 15.95
C GLY A 26 -4.35 0.03 15.05
N GLU A 27 -3.82 0.58 13.96
CA GLU A 27 -2.77 -0.03 13.14
C GLU A 27 -1.38 0.43 13.62
N THR A 28 -0.35 -0.33 13.30
CA THR A 28 1.05 -0.01 13.60
C THR A 28 1.89 -0.13 12.33
N PRO A 29 1.85 0.88 11.45
CA PRO A 29 2.55 0.81 10.16
C PRO A 29 4.07 0.91 10.32
N ILE A 30 4.81 0.17 9.49
CA ILE A 30 6.23 0.41 9.23
C ILE A 30 6.31 1.43 8.10
N SER A 31 6.97 2.55 8.34
CA SER A 31 7.09 3.64 7.36
C SER A 31 8.47 3.63 6.71
N THR A 32 8.50 3.71 5.38
CA THR A 32 9.72 3.75 4.57
C THR A 32 9.57 4.76 3.41
N ALA A 33 10.70 5.23 2.89
CA ALA A 33 10.74 5.98 1.63
C ALA A 33 10.95 5.08 0.41
N ASP A 34 11.28 3.80 0.64
CA ASP A 34 11.63 2.82 -0.38
C ASP A 34 10.96 1.48 -0.05
N HIS A 35 10.08 0.98 -0.93
CA HIS A 35 9.42 -0.32 -0.77
C HIS A 35 10.36 -1.50 -1.03
N LEU A 36 11.57 -1.26 -1.54
CA LEU A 36 12.62 -2.26 -1.73
C LEU A 36 13.73 -2.15 -0.67
N ASP A 37 13.49 -1.41 0.42
CA ASP A 37 14.42 -1.32 1.54
C ASP A 37 14.84 -2.74 2.00
N PRO A 38 16.15 -3.03 2.15
CA PRO A 38 16.64 -4.38 2.50
C PRO A 38 16.09 -4.95 3.82
N THR A 39 15.56 -4.10 4.71
CA THR A 39 14.90 -4.53 5.95
C THR A 39 13.50 -5.11 5.70
N LEU A 40 12.91 -4.88 4.52
CA LEU A 40 11.67 -5.44 4.04
C LEU A 40 11.95 -6.69 3.19
N ASP A 41 12.33 -7.79 3.84
CA ASP A 41 12.63 -9.03 3.15
C ASP A 41 11.44 -9.58 2.32
N ALA A 42 11.70 -10.51 1.41
CA ALA A 42 10.67 -11.07 0.53
C ALA A 42 9.53 -11.76 1.30
N THR A 43 9.81 -12.33 2.48
CA THR A 43 8.79 -13.01 3.30
C THR A 43 7.83 -12.01 3.93
N LEU A 44 8.36 -10.86 4.37
CA LEU A 44 7.57 -9.76 4.89
C LEU A 44 6.72 -9.14 3.77
N ARG A 45 7.32 -8.86 2.61
CA ARG A 45 6.62 -8.28 1.44
C ARG A 45 5.45 -9.14 0.97
N ASP A 46 5.65 -10.45 0.90
CA ASP A 46 4.63 -11.42 0.47
C ASP A 46 3.38 -11.41 1.36
N ARG A 47 3.53 -11.10 2.64
CA ARG A 47 2.45 -11.20 3.63
C ARG A 47 1.85 -9.86 4.03
N ALA A 48 2.42 -8.76 3.56
CA ALA A 48 2.08 -7.42 4.00
C ALA A 48 0.84 -6.87 3.28
N ILE A 49 0.25 -5.85 3.90
CA ILE A 49 -0.55 -4.85 3.22
C ILE A 49 0.41 -3.70 2.87
N LEU A 50 0.61 -3.44 1.58
CA LEU A 50 1.43 -2.34 1.08
C LEU A 50 0.53 -1.14 0.80
N VAL A 51 0.92 0.03 1.29
CA VAL A 51 0.43 1.33 0.84
C VAL A 51 1.60 2.02 0.17
N ILE A 52 1.48 2.35 -1.11
CA ILE A 52 2.58 2.86 -1.93
C ILE A 52 2.16 4.08 -2.75
N GLU A 53 3.05 5.08 -2.88
CA GLU A 53 2.85 6.16 -3.84
C GLU A 53 3.26 5.75 -5.26
N GLU A 54 2.47 6.16 -6.26
CA GLU A 54 2.73 5.88 -7.67
C GLU A 54 4.19 6.12 -8.15
N PRO A 55 4.96 7.14 -7.70
CA PRO A 55 6.31 7.37 -8.22
C PRO A 55 7.32 6.29 -7.83
N LEU A 56 6.99 5.44 -6.85
CA LEU A 56 7.84 4.32 -6.43
C LEU A 56 7.66 3.07 -7.33
N ILE A 57 6.65 3.07 -8.20
CA ILE A 57 6.39 1.96 -9.11
C ILE A 57 7.03 2.31 -10.46
N ALA A 58 8.23 1.78 -10.70
CA ALA A 58 9.03 2.07 -11.88
C ALA A 58 8.52 1.36 -13.16
N SER A 59 7.24 1.56 -13.49
CA SER A 59 6.59 1.03 -14.70
C SER A 59 5.37 1.86 -15.09
N ALA A 60 4.78 1.56 -16.26
CA ALA A 60 3.55 2.23 -16.69
C ALA A 60 2.35 1.77 -15.84
N PRO A 61 1.29 2.60 -15.68
CA PRO A 61 0.15 2.28 -14.80
C PRO A 61 -0.49 0.90 -15.03
N ARG A 62 -0.65 0.49 -16.29
CA ARG A 62 -1.20 -0.83 -16.64
C ARG A 62 -0.36 -2.01 -16.12
N ASP A 63 0.93 -1.79 -15.86
CA ASP A 63 1.92 -2.80 -15.49
C ASP A 63 2.25 -2.75 -13.98
N TRP A 64 1.66 -1.82 -13.22
CA TRP A 64 1.98 -1.61 -11.79
C TRP A 64 1.74 -2.84 -10.93
N THR A 65 0.59 -3.51 -11.09
CA THR A 65 0.25 -4.69 -10.29
C THR A 65 1.22 -5.86 -10.56
N GLU A 66 1.59 -6.08 -11.81
CA GLU A 66 2.55 -7.13 -12.19
C GLU A 66 3.95 -6.79 -11.65
N THR A 67 4.38 -5.53 -11.82
CA THR A 67 5.67 -5.03 -11.33
C THR A 67 5.81 -5.23 -9.81
N LEU A 68 4.76 -4.91 -9.05
CA LEU A 68 4.77 -5.09 -7.59
C LEU A 68 4.77 -6.58 -7.19
N ARG A 69 4.03 -7.42 -7.92
CA ARG A 69 4.02 -8.86 -7.71
C ARG A 69 5.41 -9.48 -7.92
N ASP A 70 6.09 -9.08 -9.00
CA ASP A 70 7.46 -9.53 -9.30
C ASP A 70 8.46 -9.09 -8.23
N GLN A 71 8.14 -8.03 -7.50
CA GLN A 71 8.87 -7.54 -6.33
C GLN A 71 8.38 -8.14 -5.01
N CYS A 72 7.70 -9.29 -5.06
CA CYS A 72 7.17 -10.04 -3.93
C CYS A 72 6.04 -9.34 -3.15
N TRP A 73 5.40 -8.30 -3.68
CA TRP A 73 4.20 -7.70 -3.08
C TRP A 73 2.93 -8.41 -3.59
N THR A 74 2.79 -9.67 -3.18
CA THR A 74 1.71 -10.59 -3.59
C THR A 74 0.45 -10.47 -2.74
N GLY A 75 0.55 -9.81 -1.58
CA GLY A 75 -0.55 -9.58 -0.66
C GLY A 75 -1.52 -8.49 -1.13
N PHE A 76 -1.90 -7.62 -0.20
CA PHE A 76 -2.81 -6.51 -0.50
C PHE A 76 -2.04 -5.24 -0.82
N VAL A 77 -2.47 -4.49 -1.83
CA VAL A 77 -1.79 -3.27 -2.29
C VAL A 77 -2.78 -2.12 -2.42
N ILE A 78 -2.47 -0.99 -1.79
CA ILE A 78 -3.13 0.30 -2.00
C ILE A 78 -2.14 1.21 -2.72
N ILE A 79 -2.49 1.63 -3.93
CA ILE A 79 -1.69 2.58 -4.71
C ILE A 79 -2.29 3.97 -4.52
N ILE A 80 -1.49 4.90 -4.00
CA ILE A 80 -1.82 6.31 -3.89
C ILE A 80 -1.38 7.00 -5.17
N ALA A 81 -2.35 7.52 -5.92
CA ALA A 81 -2.11 8.14 -7.22
C ALA A 81 -2.50 9.63 -7.22
N HIS A 82 -1.80 10.43 -8.02
CA HIS A 82 -2.19 11.82 -8.29
C HIS A 82 -3.30 11.90 -9.34
N THR A 83 -3.39 10.90 -10.20
CA THR A 83 -4.45 10.77 -11.21
C THR A 83 -4.95 9.33 -11.19
N LEU A 84 -6.26 9.14 -11.07
CA LEU A 84 -6.85 7.81 -11.12
C LEU A 84 -6.74 7.26 -12.55
N HIS A 85 -5.95 6.20 -12.70
CA HIS A 85 -5.73 5.54 -13.97
C HIS A 85 -6.69 4.36 -14.14
N GLU A 86 -7.65 4.48 -15.07
CA GLU A 86 -8.62 3.41 -15.39
C GLU A 86 -7.95 2.10 -15.83
N SER A 87 -6.69 2.17 -16.28
CA SER A 87 -5.91 1.00 -16.69
C SER A 87 -5.37 0.16 -15.54
N VAL A 88 -5.45 0.63 -14.29
CA VAL A 88 -5.02 -0.14 -13.11
C VAL A 88 -6.18 -1.02 -12.68
N PRO A 89 -6.05 -2.35 -12.73
CA PRO A 89 -7.15 -3.24 -12.36
C PRO A 89 -7.38 -3.22 -10.84
N GLU A 90 -8.43 -2.52 -10.41
CA GLU A 90 -8.93 -2.65 -9.04
C GLU A 90 -9.59 -4.01 -8.85
N ASN A 91 -9.15 -4.74 -7.83
CA ASN A 91 -9.67 -6.08 -7.52
C ASN A 91 -9.67 -6.29 -6.00
N GLU A 92 -10.01 -7.50 -5.53
CA GLU A 92 -10.07 -7.77 -4.08
C GLU A 92 -8.74 -7.51 -3.36
N GLY A 93 -7.61 -7.65 -4.06
CA GLY A 93 -6.25 -7.48 -3.56
C GLY A 93 -5.59 -6.11 -3.85
N VAL A 94 -6.17 -5.30 -4.74
CA VAL A 94 -5.57 -4.04 -5.21
C VAL A 94 -6.60 -2.92 -5.20
N ALA A 95 -6.29 -1.82 -4.53
CA ALA A 95 -7.10 -0.61 -4.50
C ALA A 95 -6.30 0.59 -5.03
N LEU A 96 -6.96 1.45 -5.79
CA LEU A 96 -6.40 2.73 -6.25
C LEU A 96 -7.07 3.87 -5.47
N VAL A 97 -6.26 4.77 -4.92
CA VAL A 97 -6.75 5.86 -4.05
C VAL A 97 -6.15 7.17 -4.51
N ASP A 98 -7.01 8.18 -4.68
CA ASP A 98 -6.57 9.55 -4.96
C ASP A 98 -5.83 10.13 -3.76
N ARG A 99 -4.67 10.76 -4.00
CA ARG A 99 -3.80 11.36 -2.99
C ARG A 99 -4.55 12.27 -2.00
N HIS A 100 -5.47 13.11 -2.48
CA HIS A 100 -6.17 14.07 -1.63
C HIS A 100 -7.18 13.39 -0.69
N SER A 101 -7.68 12.22 -1.09
CA SER A 101 -8.61 11.41 -0.29
C SER A 101 -7.93 10.37 0.60
N ALA A 102 -6.63 10.12 0.40
CA ALA A 102 -5.90 9.01 1.01
C ALA A 102 -6.07 8.90 2.54
N PRO A 103 -5.94 9.97 3.36
CA PRO A 103 -6.11 9.87 4.81
C PRO A 103 -7.49 9.35 5.26
N ALA A 104 -8.54 9.66 4.51
CA ALA A 104 -9.90 9.22 4.82
C ALA A 104 -10.22 7.85 4.20
N ALA A 105 -9.71 7.56 3.00
CA ALA A 105 -10.05 6.35 2.25
C ALA A 105 -9.26 5.11 2.70
N ILE A 106 -8.01 5.26 3.12
CA ILE A 106 -7.11 4.13 3.39
C ILE A 106 -7.48 3.33 4.65
N PRO A 107 -7.78 3.95 5.82
CA PRO A 107 -8.14 3.21 7.02
C PRO A 107 -9.32 2.22 6.85
N PRO A 108 -10.47 2.59 6.23
CA PRO A 108 -11.58 1.66 6.06
C PRO A 108 -11.25 0.52 5.07
N ILE A 109 -10.42 0.76 4.05
CA ILE A 109 -9.95 -0.30 3.14
C ILE A 109 -9.14 -1.34 3.91
N ILE A 110 -8.19 -0.88 4.74
CA ILE A 110 -7.36 -1.76 5.57
C ILE A 110 -8.24 -2.55 6.52
N GLN A 111 -9.17 -1.90 7.24
CA GLN A 111 -10.06 -2.57 8.18
C GLN A 111 -10.87 -3.69 7.50
N ARG A 112 -11.39 -3.45 6.29
CA ARG A 112 -12.10 -4.47 5.51
C ARG A 112 -11.20 -5.66 5.19
N TRP A 113 -9.97 -5.44 4.74
CA TRP A 113 -9.01 -6.52 4.44
C TRP A 113 -8.51 -7.26 5.68
N ARG A 114 -8.47 -6.60 6.85
CA ARG A 114 -8.18 -7.26 8.13
C ARG A 114 -9.24 -8.29 8.50
N SER A 115 -10.49 -8.06 8.12
CA SER A 115 -11.61 -8.98 8.38
C SER A 115 -11.66 -10.15 7.41
N GLN A 116 -10.88 -10.14 6.33
CA GLN A 116 -10.82 -11.24 5.36
C GLN A 116 -9.84 -12.34 5.81
N PRO A 117 -10.23 -13.63 5.71
CA PRO A 117 -9.30 -14.74 5.93
C PRO A 117 -8.13 -14.68 4.93
N ALA A 118 -6.98 -15.25 5.28
CA ALA A 118 -5.89 -15.39 4.34
C ALA A 118 -6.24 -16.38 3.24
N LEU A 119 -6.23 -15.89 1.99
CA LEU A 119 -6.21 -16.71 0.78
C LEU A 119 -4.95 -17.58 0.77
#